data_AF-A0A970HDP7-F1
#
_entry.id   AF-A0A970HDP7-F1
#
_cell.length_a   1.000
_cell.length_b   1.000
_cell.length_c   1.000
_cell.angle_alpha   90.00
_cell.angle_beta   90.00
_cell.angle_gamma   90.00
#
_symmetry.space_group_name_H-M   'P 1'
#
loop_
_entity.id
_entity.type
_entity.pdbx_description
1 polymer ?
#
loop_
_entity_poly.entity_id
_entity_poly.type
_entity_poly.pdbx_seq_one_letter_code
_entity_poly.pdbx_strand_id
1 'polypeptide(L)'
;LVDLGFDISDMVLSHVKRVDNIYHLEFSKVFKERFLESAFTNIQLDDTGIKKLERLWLNVIEIGETPIFISSAPKSILGLLSMKEVYGKNIKDISLCYYFDPEKHDYIQNPLQAKQGRAIPAWRIQFDDGYKVFIDNY
;
A
#
# COMPACT_ATOMS: atom_id res chain seq x y z
N LEU A 1 19.46 -5.33 3.38
CA LEU A 1 18.22 -5.49 4.19
C LEU A 1 18.31 -6.72 5.07
N VAL A 2 18.58 -7.90 4.51
CA VAL A 2 18.82 -9.14 5.29
C VAL A 2 19.94 -8.95 6.32
N ASP A 3 21.06 -8.35 5.91
CA ASP A 3 22.18 -8.05 6.82
C ASP A 3 21.83 -7.08 7.95
N LEU A 4 20.74 -6.32 7.80
CA LEU A 4 20.20 -5.41 8.82
C LEU A 4 19.16 -6.10 9.72
N GLY A 5 18.94 -7.41 9.54
CA GLY A 5 17.97 -8.19 10.30
C GLY A 5 16.52 -8.02 9.87
N PHE A 6 16.24 -7.39 8.73
CA PHE A 6 14.86 -7.27 8.23
C PHE A 6 14.41 -8.54 7.52
N ASP A 7 13.21 -9.02 7.88
CA ASP A 7 12.49 -10.00 7.08
C ASP A 7 12.04 -9.36 5.76
N ILE A 8 12.36 -10.04 4.66
CA ILE A 8 12.03 -9.64 3.29
C ILE A 8 11.20 -10.70 2.55
N SER A 9 10.85 -11.81 3.21
CA SER A 9 10.13 -12.93 2.60
C SER A 9 8.73 -12.55 2.11
N ASP A 10 8.15 -11.53 2.73
CA ASP A 10 6.84 -10.96 2.48
C ASP A 10 6.92 -9.58 1.80
N MET A 11 8.07 -9.27 1.18
CA MET A 11 8.33 -7.97 0.54
C MET A 11 8.43 -8.13 -0.98
N VAL A 12 7.66 -7.34 -1.73
CA VAL A 12 7.66 -7.36 -3.21
C VAL A 12 7.87 -5.97 -3.78
N LEU A 13 8.62 -5.87 -4.88
CA LEU A 13 8.82 -4.61 -5.60
C LEU A 13 7.52 -4.19 -6.28
N SER A 14 6.94 -3.07 -5.83
CA SER A 14 5.63 -2.59 -6.27
C SER A 14 5.70 -1.46 -7.29
N HIS A 15 6.76 -0.66 -7.25
CA HIS A 15 6.96 0.47 -8.15
C HIS A 15 8.44 0.84 -8.26
N VAL A 16 8.83 1.28 -9.45
CA VAL A 16 10.18 1.80 -9.75
C VAL A 16 10.01 3.08 -10.53
N LYS A 17 10.67 4.14 -10.08
CA LYS A 17 10.76 5.41 -10.80
C LYS A 17 12.19 5.91 -10.78
N ARG A 18 12.62 6.56 -11.86
CA ARG A 18 13.87 7.29 -11.90
C ARG A 18 13.56 8.79 -11.96
N VAL A 19 14.18 9.56 -11.08
CA VAL A 19 14.15 11.03 -11.12
C VAL A 19 15.60 11.48 -11.15
N ASP A 20 15.97 12.19 -12.21
CA ASP A 20 17.37 12.51 -12.53
C ASP A 20 18.26 11.25 -12.53
N ASN A 21 19.23 11.18 -11.61
CA ASN A 21 20.12 10.03 -11.45
C ASN A 21 19.77 9.12 -10.26
N ILE A 22 18.64 9.35 -9.60
CA ILE A 22 18.22 8.59 -8.41
C ILE A 22 17.10 7.62 -8.79
N TYR A 23 17.31 6.34 -8.48
CA TYR A 23 16.27 5.32 -8.52
C TYR A 23 15.48 5.34 -7.22
N HIS A 24 14.17 5.44 -7.35
CA HIS A 24 13.19 5.30 -6.27
C HIS A 24 12.54 3.92 -6.42
N LEU A 25 12.82 3.03 -5.48
CA LEU A 25 12.24 1.70 -5.40
C LEU A 25 11.23 1.67 -4.25
N GLU A 26 9.98 1.30 -4.56
CA GLU A 26 8.94 1.09 -3.55
C GLU A 26 8.62 -0.39 -3.45
N PHE A 27 8.74 -0.93 -2.25
CA PHE A 27 8.36 -2.29 -1.92
C PHE A 27 7.11 -2.29 -1.05
N SER A 28 6.16 -3.16 -1.36
CA SER A 28 4.95 -3.39 -0.58
C SER A 28 5.07 -4.69 0.20
N LYS A 29 4.38 -4.77 1.35
CA LYS A 29 4.19 -6.03 2.07
C LYS A 29 3.10 -6.87 1.41
N VAL A 30 3.27 -8.19 1.41
CA VAL A 30 2.26 -9.16 0.99
C VAL A 30 1.89 -10.04 2.18
N PHE A 31 0.60 -10.29 2.37
CA PHE A 31 0.07 -11.22 3.35
C PHE A 31 -0.99 -12.09 2.68
N LYS A 32 -0.84 -13.42 2.75
CA LYS A 32 -1.72 -14.40 2.07
C LYS A 32 -2.00 -14.01 0.60
N GLU A 33 -0.92 -13.77 -0.15
CA GLU A 33 -0.94 -13.44 -1.59
C GLU A 33 -1.61 -12.10 -1.95
N ARG A 34 -1.95 -11.26 -0.96
CA ARG A 34 -2.54 -9.94 -1.18
C ARG A 34 -1.67 -8.87 -0.57
N PHE A 35 -1.67 -7.68 -1.16
CA PHE A 35 -0.95 -6.55 -0.58
C PHE A 35 -1.51 -6.20 0.80
N LEU A 36 -0.63 -5.94 1.76
CA LEU A 36 -0.96 -5.29 3.02
C LEU A 36 -0.50 -3.83 2.90
N GLU A 37 -1.44 -2.99 2.47
CA GLU A 37 -1.20 -1.59 2.16
C GLU A 37 -1.07 -0.75 3.44
N SER A 38 -0.39 0.39 3.29
CA SER A 38 0.23 1.20 4.37
C SER A 38 1.55 0.66 4.90
N ALA A 39 1.87 -0.63 4.72
CA ALA A 39 3.22 -1.16 4.94
C ALA A 39 4.08 -1.02 3.68
N PHE A 40 5.27 -0.44 3.84
CA PHE A 40 6.19 -0.19 2.73
C PHE A 40 7.66 -0.25 3.13
N THR A 41 8.51 -0.40 2.13
CA THR A 41 9.93 -0.06 2.20
C THR A 41 10.30 0.74 0.96
N ASN A 42 10.80 1.95 1.17
CA ASN A 42 11.22 2.84 0.10
C ASN A 42 12.73 2.99 0.15
N ILE A 43 13.37 2.78 -1.00
CA ILE A 43 14.82 2.92 -1.15
C ILE A 43 15.09 3.93 -2.25
N GLN A 44 15.96 4.88 -1.96
CA GLN A 44 16.53 5.79 -2.95
C GLN A 44 18.00 5.47 -3.12
N LEU A 45 18.45 5.24 -4.34
CA LEU A 45 19.85 4.93 -4.63
C LEU A 45 20.32 5.51 -5.96
N ASP A 46 21.63 5.73 -6.07
CA ASP A 46 22.32 6.07 -7.30
C ASP A 46 23.58 5.19 -7.46
N ASP A 47 24.48 5.58 -8.36
CA ASP A 47 25.75 4.90 -8.63
C ASP A 47 26.74 4.90 -7.45
N THR A 48 26.51 5.74 -6.44
CA THR A 48 27.32 5.79 -5.21
C THR A 48 26.69 5.00 -4.05
N GLY A 49 25.49 4.44 -4.24
CA GLY A 49 24.82 3.58 -3.27
C GLY A 49 23.50 4.16 -2.72
N ILE A 50 23.08 3.65 -1.56
CA ILE A 50 21.80 4.03 -0.94
C ILE A 50 21.90 5.44 -0.34
N LYS A 51 20.99 6.32 -0.76
CA LYS A 51 20.83 7.68 -0.23
C LYS A 51 19.79 7.78 0.87
N LYS A 52 18.73 6.99 0.74
CA LYS A 52 17.62 6.99 1.69
C LYS A 52 17.01 5.61 1.79
N LEU A 53 16.66 5.22 3.00
CA LEU A 53 15.85 4.05 3.30
C LEU A 53 14.79 4.45 4.31
N GLU A 54 13.53 4.23 3.97
CA GLU A 54 12.39 4.42 4.86
C GLU A 54 11.57 3.14 4.87
N ARG A 55 11.15 2.69 6.05
CA ARG A 55 10.35 1.48 6.20
C ARG A 55 9.29 1.66 7.28
N LEU A 56 8.08 1.25 6.94
CA LEU A 56 6.99 1.00 7.87
C LEU A 56 6.52 -0.44 7.62
N TRP A 57 6.68 -1.33 8.60
CA TRP A 57 6.26 -2.72 8.47
C TRP A 57 5.15 -3.02 9.48
N LEU A 58 4.10 -3.69 9.00
CA LEU A 58 2.99 -4.13 9.84
C LEU A 58 3.16 -5.61 10.18
N ASN A 59 2.91 -5.93 11.46
CA ASN A 59 2.87 -7.30 11.95
C ASN A 59 1.40 -7.73 12.05
N VAL A 60 1.08 -8.89 11.50
CA VAL A 60 -0.27 -9.45 11.61
C VAL A 60 -0.39 -10.16 12.95
N ILE A 61 -1.30 -9.69 13.79
CA ILE A 61 -1.56 -10.25 15.12
C ILE A 61 -2.64 -11.33 15.03
N GLU A 62 -3.74 -11.01 14.36
CA GLU A 62 -4.90 -11.90 14.21
C GLU A 62 -5.61 -11.66 12.86
N ILE A 63 -6.46 -12.61 12.48
CA ILE A 63 -7.31 -12.53 11.29
C ILE A 63 -8.75 -12.64 11.74
N GLY A 64 -9.58 -11.65 11.42
CA GLY A 64 -11.01 -11.70 11.71
C GLY A 64 -11.70 -12.87 11.00
N GLU A 65 -12.63 -13.52 11.70
CA GLU A 65 -13.35 -14.68 11.19
C GLU A 65 -14.54 -14.30 10.29
N THR A 66 -15.09 -13.10 10.46
CA THR A 66 -16.24 -12.63 9.70
C THR A 66 -15.84 -12.32 8.25
N PRO A 67 -16.45 -12.98 7.25
CA PRO A 67 -16.20 -12.64 5.86
C PRO A 67 -16.71 -11.23 5.58
N ILE A 68 -15.91 -10.48 4.85
CA ILE A 68 -16.25 -9.15 4.38
C ILE A 68 -16.45 -9.22 2.87
N PHE A 69 -17.59 -8.75 2.41
CA PHE A 69 -17.90 -8.59 1.00
C PHE A 69 -17.59 -7.16 0.58
N ILE A 70 -16.91 -7.02 -0.55
CA ILE A 70 -16.66 -5.71 -1.16
C ILE A 70 -17.22 -5.70 -2.58
N SER A 71 -17.43 -4.50 -3.10
CA SER A 71 -17.85 -4.29 -4.49
C SER A 71 -16.91 -4.98 -5.51
N SER A 72 -17.39 -5.24 -6.72
CA SER A 72 -16.56 -5.76 -7.82
C SER A 72 -15.58 -4.70 -8.34
N ALA A 73 -14.40 -5.10 -8.84
CA ALA A 73 -13.42 -4.21 -9.45
C ALA A 73 -14.00 -3.16 -10.44
N PRO A 74 -14.86 -3.53 -11.42
CA PRO A 74 -15.46 -2.53 -12.32
C PRO A 74 -16.29 -1.47 -11.60
N LYS A 75 -17.09 -1.87 -10.60
CA LYS A 75 -17.89 -0.94 -9.78
C LYS A 75 -16.98 0.01 -9.00
N SER A 76 -15.87 -0.49 -8.46
CA SER A 76 -14.91 0.34 -7.71
C SER A 76 -14.21 1.36 -8.62
N ILE A 77 -13.85 0.98 -9.85
CA ILE A 77 -13.29 1.90 -10.85
C ILE A 77 -14.23 3.08 -11.13
N LEU A 78 -15.55 2.89 -11.11
CA LEU A 78 -16.50 4.01 -11.29
C LEU A 78 -16.34 5.09 -10.20
N GLY A 79 -15.89 4.72 -9.00
CA GLY A 79 -15.57 5.66 -7.93
C GLY A 79 -14.43 6.63 -8.26
N LEU A 80 -13.58 6.29 -9.23
CA LEU A 80 -12.51 7.18 -9.70
C LEU A 80 -13.04 8.35 -10.52
N LEU A 81 -14.23 8.24 -11.11
CA LEU A 81 -14.78 9.29 -11.98
C LEU A 81 -15.02 10.61 -11.25
N SER A 82 -15.23 10.56 -9.94
CA SER A 82 -15.39 11.75 -9.09
C SER A 82 -14.07 12.29 -8.52
N MET A 83 -12.94 11.61 -8.74
CA MET A 83 -11.63 11.96 -8.18
C MET A 83 -10.83 12.81 -9.19
N LYS A 84 -10.66 14.10 -8.89
CA LYS A 84 -9.92 15.04 -9.75
C LYS A 84 -8.43 14.71 -9.80
N GLU A 85 -7.89 14.20 -8.71
CA GLU A 85 -6.48 13.86 -8.49
C GLU A 85 -5.97 12.73 -9.40
N VAL A 86 -6.87 11.90 -9.93
CA VAL A 86 -6.55 10.82 -10.87
C VAL A 86 -6.98 11.11 -12.30
N TYR A 87 -7.55 12.30 -12.55
CA TYR A 87 -8.00 12.67 -13.89
C TYR A 87 -6.81 12.69 -14.87
N GLY A 88 -6.97 11.99 -16.00
CA GLY A 88 -5.93 11.87 -17.03
C GLY A 88 -4.80 10.89 -16.71
N LYS A 89 -4.85 10.17 -15.57
CA LYS A 89 -3.87 9.13 -15.25
C LYS A 89 -4.26 7.78 -15.87
N ASN A 90 -3.26 6.99 -16.24
CA ASN A 90 -3.45 5.62 -16.72
C ASN A 90 -3.41 4.64 -15.54
N ILE A 91 -4.42 3.78 -15.46
CA ILE A 91 -4.45 2.67 -14.49
C ILE A 91 -3.50 1.59 -14.98
N LYS A 92 -2.56 1.20 -14.12
CA LYS A 92 -1.57 0.14 -14.36
C LYS A 92 -2.04 -1.22 -13.83
N ASP A 93 -2.61 -1.21 -12.62
CA ASP A 93 -3.04 -2.43 -11.93
C ASP A 93 -4.27 -2.16 -11.05
N ILE A 94 -5.14 -3.16 -10.93
CA ILE A 94 -6.22 -3.21 -9.95
C ILE A 94 -6.19 -4.56 -9.25
N SER A 95 -6.02 -4.54 -7.93
CA SER A 95 -5.85 -5.75 -7.14
C SER A 95 -6.55 -5.64 -5.79
N LEU A 96 -6.94 -6.79 -5.24
CA LEU A 96 -7.51 -6.89 -3.91
C LEU A 96 -6.39 -6.77 -2.87
N CYS A 97 -6.56 -5.91 -1.87
CA CYS A 97 -5.60 -5.71 -0.80
C CYS A 97 -6.26 -5.70 0.58
N TYR A 98 -5.43 -5.78 1.61
CA TYR A 98 -5.76 -5.39 2.97
C TYR A 98 -5.25 -3.95 3.16
N TYR A 99 -6.16 -3.00 3.34
CA TYR A 99 -5.83 -1.59 3.55
C TYR A 99 -5.94 -1.25 5.03
N PHE A 100 -4.87 -0.70 5.60
CA PHE A 100 -4.81 -0.28 6.99
C PHE A 100 -4.81 1.25 7.07
N ASP A 101 -5.91 1.84 7.55
CA ASP A 101 -6.05 3.29 7.65
C ASP A 101 -6.53 3.70 9.05
N PRO A 102 -5.61 3.93 9.99
CA PRO A 102 -5.95 4.24 11.38
C PRO A 102 -6.78 5.52 11.53
N GLU A 103 -6.74 6.44 10.54
CA GLU A 103 -7.52 7.69 10.57
C GLU A 103 -8.99 7.48 10.21
N LYS A 104 -9.32 6.42 9.46
CA LYS A 104 -10.70 6.05 9.11
C LYS A 104 -11.41 5.23 10.19
N HIS A 105 -10.73 4.93 11.30
CA HIS A 105 -11.26 4.06 12.34
C HIS A 105 -11.71 4.85 13.57
N ASP A 106 -13.02 5.08 13.68
CA ASP A 106 -13.68 5.86 14.76
C ASP A 106 -13.38 5.38 16.19
N TYR A 107 -12.87 4.15 16.37
CA TYR A 107 -12.52 3.59 17.68
C TYR A 107 -11.12 4.00 18.17
N ILE A 108 -10.33 4.70 17.36
CA ILE A 108 -8.97 5.11 17.70
C ILE A 108 -8.99 6.56 18.19
N GLN A 109 -8.90 6.77 19.50
CA GLN A 109 -8.93 8.10 20.12
C GLN A 109 -7.76 9.01 19.70
N ASN A 110 -6.65 8.45 19.23
CA ASN A 110 -5.52 9.20 18.69
C ASN A 110 -4.86 8.43 17.53
N PRO A 111 -5.28 8.65 16.28
CA PRO A 111 -4.76 7.95 15.09
C PRO A 111 -3.23 8.02 14.94
N LEU A 112 -2.63 9.14 15.37
CA LEU A 112 -1.18 9.36 15.32
C LEU A 112 -0.39 8.53 16.36
N GLN A 113 -1.06 7.93 17.34
CA GLN A 113 -0.46 7.06 18.36
C GLN A 113 -0.93 5.60 18.26
N ALA A 114 -1.72 5.27 17.24
CA ALA A 114 -2.25 3.93 17.04
C ALA A 114 -1.13 2.94 16.74
N LYS A 115 -0.76 2.13 17.74
CA LYS A 115 0.22 1.04 17.58
C LYS A 115 -0.38 -0.22 16.92
N GLN A 116 -1.70 -0.27 16.80
CA GLN A 116 -2.46 -1.39 16.27
C GLN A 116 -3.80 -0.90 15.71
N GLY A 117 -4.40 -1.71 14.84
CA GLY A 117 -5.77 -1.53 14.39
C GLY A 117 -6.12 -2.60 13.36
N ARG A 118 -7.26 -2.41 12.70
CA ARG A 118 -7.81 -3.40 11.76
C ARG A 118 -7.53 -3.00 10.32
N ALA A 119 -6.83 -3.85 9.57
CA ALA A 119 -6.84 -3.73 8.11
C ALA A 119 -8.15 -4.29 7.55
N ILE A 120 -8.72 -3.63 6.55
CA ILE A 120 -9.97 -4.04 5.88
C ILE A 120 -9.70 -4.36 4.40
N PRO A 121 -10.47 -5.26 3.78
CA PRO A 121 -10.32 -5.49 2.35
C PRO A 121 -10.70 -4.24 1.55
N ALA A 122 -9.91 -3.93 0.54
CA ALA A 122 -10.15 -2.80 -0.37
C ALA A 122 -9.59 -3.10 -1.77
N TRP A 123 -10.04 -2.35 -2.76
CA TRP A 123 -9.42 -2.32 -4.08
C TRP A 123 -8.24 -1.35 -4.08
N ARG A 124 -7.06 -1.89 -4.35
CA ARG A 124 -5.86 -1.13 -4.65
C ARG A 124 -5.83 -0.85 -6.15
N ILE A 125 -5.81 0.42 -6.50
CA ILE A 125 -5.72 0.88 -7.89
C ILE A 125 -4.41 1.65 -8.02
N GLN A 126 -3.46 1.07 -8.75
CA GLN A 126 -2.16 1.68 -8.99
C GLN A 126 -2.14 2.30 -10.38
N PHE A 127 -1.63 3.53 -10.46
CA PHE A 127 -1.42 4.27 -11.70
C PHE A 127 0.04 4.15 -12.16
N ASP A 128 0.29 4.47 -13.43
CA ASP A 128 1.63 4.37 -14.05
C ASP A 128 2.69 5.25 -13.37
N ASP A 129 2.26 6.37 -12.76
CA ASP A 129 3.14 7.30 -12.04
C ASP A 129 3.49 6.83 -10.61
N GLY A 130 2.98 5.67 -10.19
CA GLY A 130 3.13 5.11 -8.85
C GLY A 130 2.07 5.56 -7.85
N TYR A 131 1.22 6.51 -8.21
CA TYR A 131 0.10 6.93 -7.36
C TYR A 131 -0.84 5.74 -7.13
N LYS A 132 -1.40 5.65 -5.92
CA LYS A 132 -2.28 4.56 -5.51
C LYS A 132 -3.54 5.16 -4.90
N VAL A 133 -4.69 4.60 -5.26
CA VAL A 133 -5.99 4.86 -4.63
C VAL A 133 -6.49 3.56 -4.03
N PHE A 134 -7.08 3.66 -2.84
CA PHE A 134 -7.71 2.54 -2.14
C PHE A 134 -9.20 2.78 -2.04
N ILE A 135 -10.01 1.86 -2.56
CA ILE A 135 -11.46 1.96 -2.55
C ILE A 135 -12.02 0.82 -1.69
N ASP A 136 -12.51 1.20 -0.52
CA ASP A 136 -13.18 0.39 0.49
C ASP A 136 -14.70 0.65 0.47
N ASN A 137 -15.31 0.58 -0.72
CA ASN A 137 -16.76 0.71 -0.86
C ASN A 137 -17.46 -0.61 -0.56
N TYR A 138 -18.09 -0.66 0.62
CA TYR A 138 -19.08 -1.63 1.04
C TYR A 138 -20.46 -1.32 0.43
#